data_AF-A0A7C5AQ27-F1
#
_entry.id   AF-A0A7C5AQ27-F1
#
_cell.length_a   1.000
_cell.length_b   1.000
_cell.length_c   1.000
_cell.angle_alpha   90.00
_cell.angle_beta   90.00
_cell.angle_gamma   90.00
#
_symmetry.space_group_name_H-M   'P 1'
#
loop_
_entity.id
_entity.type
_entity.pdbx_description
1 polymer ?
#
loop_
_entity_poly.entity_id
_entity_poly.type
_entity_poly.pdbx_seq_one_letter_code
_entity_poly.pdbx_strand_id
1 'polypeptide(L)'
;MSGWAFVCVVAAALCDGFLNGMHDGGNILSTMVVSGAMNVRPALWLVALGEFSGPFLLGSAVVTTSGRDTPVPGALTLATVLAMLLGAIAM
;
A
#
# COMPACT_ATOMS: atom_id res chain seq x y z
N MET A 1 -13.12 -11.16 -21.55
CA MET A 1 -12.36 -10.29 -20.63
C MET A 1 -10.95 -10.19 -21.17
N SER A 2 -10.46 -8.99 -21.53
CA SER A 2 -9.15 -8.83 -22.18
C SER A 2 -8.03 -9.02 -21.16
N GLY A 3 -7.17 -10.03 -21.37
CA GLY A 3 -6.04 -10.32 -20.47
C GLY A 3 -5.10 -9.13 -20.24
N TRP A 4 -5.01 -8.22 -21.21
CA TRP A 4 -4.25 -6.97 -21.12
C TRP A 4 -4.68 -6.05 -19.99
N ALA A 5 -5.98 -5.91 -19.78
CA ALA A 5 -6.49 -4.99 -18.76
C ALA A 5 -6.16 -5.50 -17.34
N PHE A 6 -6.03 -6.82 -17.17
CA PHE A 6 -5.62 -7.42 -15.90
C PHE A 6 -4.15 -7.14 -15.62
N VAL A 7 -3.29 -7.29 -16.63
CA VAL A 7 -1.87 -6.95 -16.53
C VAL A 7 -1.69 -5.48 -16.15
N CYS A 8 -2.46 -4.56 -16.74
CA CYS A 8 -2.43 -3.14 -16.37
C CYS A 8 -2.81 -2.90 -14.90
N VAL A 9 -3.85 -3.56 -14.40
CA VAL A 9 -4.25 -3.45 -12.99
C VAL A 9 -3.16 -3.98 -12.06
N VAL A 10 -2.57 -5.14 -12.37
CA VAL A 10 -1.48 -5.70 -11.55
C VAL A 10 -0.27 -4.76 -11.54
N ALA A 11 0.12 -4.22 -12.69
CA ALA A 11 1.21 -3.26 -12.79
C ALA A 11 0.93 -1.98 -11.99
N ALA A 12 -0.29 -1.43 -12.08
CA ALA A 12 -0.69 -0.26 -11.32
C ALA A 12 -0.72 -0.53 -9.81
N ALA A 13 -1.23 -1.70 -9.38
CA ALA A 13 -1.27 -2.08 -7.98
C ALA A 13 0.14 -2.27 -7.38
N LEU A 14 1.08 -2.83 -8.13
CA LEU A 14 2.48 -2.93 -7.71
C LEU A 14 3.13 -1.55 -7.60
N CYS A 15 2.83 -0.64 -8.53
CA CYS A 15 3.31 0.74 -8.49
C CYS A 15 2.78 1.49 -7.26
N ASP A 16 1.46 1.45 -7.05
CA ASP A 16 0.80 2.08 -5.90
C ASP A 16 1.35 1.54 -4.57
N GLY A 17 1.44 0.22 -4.42
CA GLY A 17 1.99 -0.40 -3.23
C GLY A 17 3.45 0.00 -2.94
N PHE A 18 4.28 0.16 -3.99
CA PHE A 18 5.66 0.63 -3.82
C PHE A 18 5.74 2.10 -3.41
N LEU A 19 4.97 2.97 -4.08
CA LEU A 19 4.93 4.41 -3.78
C LEU A 19 4.41 4.66 -2.37
N ASN A 20 3.30 4.01 -1.99
CA ASN A 20 2.72 4.11 -0.66
C ASN A 20 3.69 3.59 0.42
N GLY A 21 4.34 2.44 0.20
CA GLY A 21 5.33 1.92 1.14
C GLY A 21 6.53 2.85 1.34
N MET A 22 6.97 3.59 0.31
CA MET A 22 8.01 4.61 0.47
C MET A 22 7.53 5.81 1.29
N HIS A 23 6.31 6.27 1.05
CA HIS A 23 5.75 7.43 1.75
C HIS A 23 5.53 7.13 3.24
N ASP A 24 4.84 6.03 3.54
CA ASP A 24 4.55 5.60 4.91
C ASP A 24 5.83 5.18 5.64
N GLY A 25 6.69 4.41 4.98
CA GLY A 25 8.00 4.04 5.51
C GLY A 25 8.86 5.26 5.84
N GLY A 26 8.81 6.31 5.02
CA GLY A 26 9.50 7.59 5.27
C GLY A 26 8.99 8.30 6.52
N ASN A 27 7.67 8.33 6.74
CA ASN A 27 7.08 8.91 7.94
C ASN A 27 7.50 8.14 9.21
N ILE A 28 7.44 6.80 9.18
CA ILE A 28 7.86 5.97 10.31
C ILE A 28 9.37 6.16 10.57
N LEU A 29 10.20 6.09 9.52
CA LEU A 29 11.64 6.29 9.60
C LEU A 29 12.01 7.64 10.22
N SER A 30 11.34 8.71 9.77
CA SER A 30 11.60 10.09 10.22
C SER A 30 11.46 10.22 11.74
N THR A 31 10.40 9.65 12.32
CA THR A 31 10.18 9.74 13.77
C THR A 31 11.31 9.10 14.58
N MET A 32 11.84 7.96 14.16
CA MET A 32 12.93 7.26 14.86
C MET A 32 14.28 7.94 14.68
N VAL A 33 14.56 8.47 13.50
CA VAL A 33 15.85 9.09 13.17
C VAL A 33 15.93 10.52 13.73
N VAL A 34 14.90 11.34 13.53
CA VAL A 34 14.88 12.73 13.99
C VAL A 34 14.84 12.82 15.51
N SER A 35 14.17 11.88 16.18
CA SER A 35 14.21 11.80 17.66
C SER A 35 15.54 11.29 18.20
N GLY A 36 16.44 10.78 17.35
CA GLY A 36 17.71 10.20 17.77
C GLY A 36 17.59 8.81 18.41
N ALA A 37 16.43 8.16 18.32
CA ALA A 37 16.21 6.83 18.90
C ALA A 37 17.02 5.73 18.19
N MET A 38 17.20 5.83 16.87
CA MET A 38 18.00 4.90 16.07
C MET A 38 18.75 5.59 14.94
N ASN A 39 19.90 5.04 14.56
CA ASN A 39 20.61 5.44 13.35
C ASN A 39 19.83 5.02 12.08
N VAL A 40 20.05 5.74 10.97
CA VAL A 40 19.29 5.58 9.70
C VAL A 40 19.27 4.14 9.18
N ARG A 41 20.41 3.44 9.18
CA ARG A 41 20.53 2.09 8.61
C ARG A 41 19.68 1.02 9.33
N PRO A 42 19.80 0.82 10.66
CA PRO A 42 18.95 -0.13 11.37
C PRO A 42 17.47 0.27 11.34
N ALA A 43 17.18 1.57 11.39
CA ALA A 43 15.81 2.06 11.27
C ALA A 43 15.19 1.71 9.91
N LEU A 44 15.95 1.83 8.82
CA LEU A 44 15.48 1.44 7.48
C LEU A 44 15.17 -0.05 7.38
N TRP A 45 16.03 -0.92 7.94
CA TRP A 45 15.77 -2.36 7.98
C TRP A 45 14.53 -2.70 8.80
N LEU A 46 14.36 -2.05 9.95
CA LEU A 46 13.19 -2.25 10.79
C LEU A 46 11.90 -1.86 10.07
N VAL A 47 11.88 -0.68 9.43
CA VAL A 47 10.74 -0.21 8.63
C VAL A 47 10.46 -1.17 7.48
N ALA A 48 11.48 -1.53 6.69
CA ALA A 48 11.31 -2.41 5.54
C ALA A 48 10.75 -3.79 5.93
N LEU A 49 11.24 -4.38 7.02
CA LEU A 49 10.73 -5.66 7.52
C LEU A 49 9.32 -5.53 8.09
N GLY A 50 9.02 -4.43 8.79
CA GLY A 50 7.68 -4.14 9.32
C GLY A 50 6.64 -3.97 8.22
N GLU A 51 6.89 -3.08 7.27
CA GLU A 51 6.04 -2.83 6.10
C GLU A 51 5.85 -4.09 5.24
N PHE A 52 6.92 -4.87 5.05
CA PHE A 52 6.82 -6.11 4.30
C PHE A 52 6.00 -7.18 5.05
N SER A 53 6.20 -7.34 6.35
CA SER A 53 5.54 -8.40 7.13
C SER A 53 4.09 -8.07 7.51
N GLY A 54 3.75 -6.78 7.64
CA GLY A 54 2.43 -6.30 8.04
C GLY A 54 1.27 -6.92 7.26
N PRO A 55 1.27 -6.87 5.91
CA PRO A 55 0.22 -7.49 5.09
C PRO A 55 0.08 -9.01 5.28
N PHE A 56 1.17 -9.73 5.54
CA PHE A 56 1.11 -11.19 5.76
C PHE A 56 0.60 -11.57 7.14
N LEU A 57 0.94 -10.77 8.16
CA LEU A 57 0.54 -11.02 9.54
C LEU A 57 -0.87 -10.52 9.85
N LEU A 58 -1.25 -9.36 9.29
CA LEU A 58 -2.47 -8.62 9.65
C LEU A 58 -3.41 -8.31 8.48
N GLY A 59 -3.04 -8.62 7.23
CA GLY A 59 -3.78 -8.17 6.06
C GLY A 59 -5.24 -8.63 6.01
N SER A 60 -5.54 -9.88 6.36
CA SER A 60 -6.92 -10.39 6.38
C SER A 60 -7.77 -9.75 7.48
N ALA A 61 -7.17 -9.45 8.62
CA ALA A 61 -7.84 -8.74 9.71
C ALA A 61 -8.14 -7.28 9.31
N VAL A 62 -7.21 -6.58 8.68
CA VAL A 62 -7.40 -5.18 8.25
C VAL A 62 -8.45 -5.07 7.14
N VAL A 63 -8.42 -5.95 6.15
CA VAL A 63 -9.41 -5.94 5.06
C VAL A 63 -10.82 -6.18 5.59
N THR A 64 -10.98 -7.07 6.58
CA THR A 64 -12.31 -7.39 7.15
C THR A 64 -12.85 -6.29 8.07
N THR A 65 -11.99 -5.49 8.70
CA THR A 65 -12.40 -4.35 9.52
C THR A 65 -12.65 -3.10 8.67
N SER A 66 -11.71 -2.70 7.81
CA SER A 66 -11.87 -1.52 6.95
C SER A 66 -12.93 -1.74 5.86
N GLY A 67 -13.03 -2.94 5.29
CA GLY A 67 -13.99 -3.22 4.23
C GLY A 67 -15.45 -3.28 4.67
N ARG A 68 -15.72 -3.32 5.98
CA ARG A 68 -17.08 -3.54 6.52
C ARG A 68 -18.00 -2.33 6.31
N ASP A 69 -17.44 -1.13 6.48
CA ASP A 69 -18.17 0.14 6.37
C ASP A 69 -17.77 0.93 5.11
N THR A 70 -16.87 0.39 4.29
CA THR A 70 -16.45 1.04 3.04
C THR A 70 -17.52 0.82 1.97
N PRO A 71 -18.11 1.88 1.39
CA PRO A 71 -19.09 1.74 0.32
C PRO A 71 -18.47 1.04 -0.89
N VAL A 72 -18.99 -0.14 -1.25
CA VAL A 72 -18.57 -0.84 -2.46
C VAL A 72 -19.27 -0.18 -3.65
N PRO A 73 -18.54 0.30 -4.67
CA PRO A 73 -19.15 0.79 -5.89
C PRO A 73 -20.02 -0.30 -6.50
N GLY A 74 -21.23 0.05 -6.94
CA GLY A 74 -22.19 -0.91 -7.50
C GLY A 74 -21.70 -1.68 -8.74
N ALA A 75 -20.61 -1.22 -9.37
CA ALA A 75 -19.93 -1.92 -10.46
C ALA A 75 -18.43 -2.07 -10.13
N LEU A 76 -18.07 -3.15 -9.44
CA LEU A 76 -16.67 -3.52 -9.23
C LEU A 76 -16.13 -4.19 -10.50
N THR A 77 -15.70 -3.36 -11.45
CA THR A 77 -15.12 -3.82 -12.72
C THR A 77 -13.61 -3.57 -12.74
N LEU A 78 -12.92 -4.26 -13.64
CA LEU A 78 -11.48 -4.06 -13.81
C LEU A 78 -11.12 -2.61 -14.17
N ALA A 79 -12.00 -1.93 -14.93
CA ALA A 79 -11.84 -0.53 -15.29
C ALA A 79 -11.97 0.42 -14.09
N THR A 80 -12.92 0.16 -13.18
CA THR A 80 -13.09 0.98 -11.97
C THR A 80 -11.95 0.76 -10.99
N VAL A 81 -11.44 -0.47 -10.87
CA VAL A 81 -10.25 -0.75 -10.05
C VAL A 81 -9.03 -0.02 -10.61
N LEU A 82 -8.82 -0.06 -11.93
CA LEU A 82 -7.73 0.68 -12.56
C LEU A 82 -7.86 2.19 -12.33
N ALA A 83 -9.06 2.75 -12.45
CA ALA A 83 -9.30 4.17 -12.20
C ALA A 83 -9.00 4.57 -10.74
N MET A 84 -9.36 3.72 -9.77
CA MET A 84 -9.03 3.93 -8.36
C MET A 84 -7.53 3.93 -8.11
N LEU A 85 -6.80 2.94 -8.67
CA LEU A 85 -5.34 2.85 -8.54
C LEU A 85 -4.64 4.06 -9.16
N LEU A 86 -5.05 4.48 -10.37
CA LEU A 86 -4.48 5.65 -11.01
C LEU A 86 -4.77 6.95 -10.25
N GLY A 87 -5.97 7.06 -9.66
CA GLY A 87 -6.33 8.19 -8.80
C GLY A 87 -5.49 8.25 -7.53
N ALA A 88 -5.25 7.10 -6.88
CA ALA A 88 -4.41 7.01 -5.69
C ALA A 88 -2.95 7.40 -5.98
N ILE A 89 -2.37 6.88 -7.07
CA ILE A 89 -0.98 7.21 -7.47
C ILE A 89 -0.79 8.70 -7.78
N ALA A 90 -1.82 9.37 -8.29
CA ALA A 90 -1.73 10.78 -8.70
C ALA A 90 -1.82 11.78 -7.54
N MET A 91 -2.17 11.32 -6.33
CA MET A 91 -2.46 12.15 -5.16
C MET A 91 -1.29 12.15 -4.17
#